data_AF-F4R4M9-F1
#
_entry.id   AF-F4R4M9-F1
#
_cell.length_a   1.000
_cell.length_b   1.000
_cell.length_c   1.000
_cell.angle_alpha   90.00
_cell.angle_beta   90.00
_cell.angle_gamma   90.00
#
_symmetry.space_group_name_H-M   'P 1'
#
loop_
_entity.id
_entity.type
_entity.pdbx_description
1 polymer ?
#
loop_
_entity_poly.entity_id
_entity_poly.type
_entity_poly.pdbx_seq_one_letter_code
_entity_poly.pdbx_strand_id
1 'polypeptide(L)'
;MGVYIDTSYQRINPSLPVPPPTKDGLVGLACPICLSNGRTTPMKYINYLPSGAYKVACGIKPRRGTLGHYYRTWSGAQLRHEVASINAGHWPPLAYCPPKAPALPISNGPTTSNSTPNASQELFQQLFQPTGSHTHPLTPKVKDSIICCGVGGQTGASHKTRDGRKGNKKCLYQACASCCISLGQPSRPCPAKGHSKKEEAPMQAFTGGAPAIHPPFKPSSSSNSIFPPNPSLSSNNPAAAETSANGSHPASLPTHKRIPLQSAPTGGTLAQEFSDIQLAAFFELREARLQSISRTQQVEANESKTVSVIAWLKPNEEPDMFTFVATKWPSFSLQQCQFLVNEAALVEGHSNSTWCRALSVWKHNLNVWCTTPIDVPARHPIFPRTILVKAKNLLHEQCTRFDWMSRTTYETAGPDYTPMLPETPKPTPSV
;
A
#
# COMPACT_ATOMS: atom_id res chain seq x y z
N MET A 1 -4.27 -8.45 7.02
CA MET A 1 -4.01 -9.88 7.30
C MET A 1 -5.08 -10.68 6.59
N GLY A 2 -4.75 -11.84 6.01
CA GLY A 2 -5.75 -12.67 5.32
C GLY A 2 -6.59 -13.47 6.31
N VAL A 3 -7.84 -13.77 5.94
CA VAL A 3 -8.71 -14.73 6.65
C VAL A 3 -8.11 -16.13 6.49
N TYR A 4 -8.05 -16.93 7.56
CA TYR A 4 -7.51 -18.29 7.47
C TYR A 4 -8.50 -19.26 6.85
N ILE A 5 -9.78 -19.14 7.23
CA ILE A 5 -10.91 -19.94 6.78
C ILE A 5 -11.69 -19.13 5.73
N ASP A 6 -11.41 -19.37 4.46
CA ASP A 6 -12.12 -18.73 3.33
C ASP A 6 -13.21 -19.66 2.76
N THR A 7 -13.81 -19.25 1.63
CA THR A 7 -14.88 -20.00 0.95
C THR A 7 -14.43 -21.32 0.33
N SER A 8 -13.13 -21.63 0.29
CA SER A 8 -12.64 -22.94 -0.18
C SER A 8 -12.86 -24.05 0.85
N TYR A 9 -13.09 -23.70 2.11
CA TYR A 9 -13.40 -24.66 3.16
C TYR A 9 -14.89 -25.02 3.11
N GLN A 10 -15.24 -26.20 3.61
CA GLN A 10 -16.63 -26.61 3.80
C GLN A 10 -16.82 -27.09 5.24
N ARG A 11 -17.94 -26.71 5.87
CA ARG A 11 -18.32 -27.24 7.18
C ARG A 11 -18.68 -28.72 7.05
N ILE A 12 -18.13 -29.57 7.93
CA ILE A 12 -18.46 -31.00 7.94
C ILE A 12 -19.93 -31.20 8.33
N ASN A 13 -20.41 -30.42 9.30
CA ASN A 13 -21.81 -30.38 9.68
C ASN A 13 -22.24 -28.91 9.89
N PRO A 14 -22.99 -28.30 8.96
CA PRO A 14 -23.45 -26.91 9.08
C PRO A 14 -24.40 -26.66 10.26
N SER A 15 -25.08 -27.70 10.76
CA SER A 15 -26.04 -27.58 11.87
C SER A 15 -25.39 -27.57 13.26
N LEU A 16 -24.14 -27.99 13.37
CA LEU A 16 -23.40 -28.02 14.64
C LEU A 16 -22.36 -26.89 14.70
N PRO A 17 -22.20 -26.22 15.86
CA PRO A 17 -21.15 -25.23 16.02
C PRO A 17 -19.77 -25.86 15.80
N VAL A 18 -18.87 -25.08 15.19
CA VAL A 18 -17.47 -25.41 15.06
C VAL A 18 -16.85 -25.48 16.46
N PRO A 19 -16.21 -26.60 16.83
CA PRO A 19 -15.67 -26.78 18.17
C PRO A 19 -14.48 -25.83 18.41
N PRO A 20 -14.24 -25.41 19.68
CA PRO A 20 -13.05 -24.65 20.02
C PRO A 20 -11.78 -25.47 19.76
N PRO A 21 -10.63 -24.81 19.54
CA PRO A 21 -9.40 -25.49 19.15
C PRO A 21 -8.85 -26.45 20.23
N THR A 22 -9.14 -27.73 20.01
CA THR A 22 -8.58 -28.97 20.60
C THR A 22 -7.08 -29.18 20.41
N LYS A 23 -6.33 -29.90 21.26
CA LYS A 23 -5.19 -30.69 20.73
C LYS A 23 -5.77 -32.01 20.20
N ASP A 24 -5.40 -32.42 18.99
CA ASP A 24 -5.90 -33.61 18.27
C ASP A 24 -7.42 -33.59 17.97
N GLY A 25 -8.12 -32.52 18.36
CA GLY A 25 -9.54 -32.30 18.09
C GLY A 25 -9.84 -32.01 16.63
N LEU A 26 -11.08 -32.30 16.23
CA LEU A 26 -11.59 -31.96 14.90
C LEU A 26 -11.79 -30.45 14.78
N VAL A 27 -11.51 -29.92 13.60
CA VAL A 27 -11.68 -28.48 13.30
C VAL A 27 -13.13 -28.14 12.94
N GLY A 28 -13.98 -29.14 12.68
CA GLY A 28 -15.33 -28.92 12.13
C GLY A 28 -15.36 -28.53 10.63
N LEU A 29 -14.20 -28.49 9.98
CA LEU A 29 -14.03 -28.13 8.56
C LEU A 29 -13.40 -29.28 7.76
N ALA A 30 -13.80 -29.39 6.49
CA ALA A 30 -13.24 -30.31 5.52
C ALA A 30 -11.98 -29.73 4.86
N CYS A 31 -11.04 -30.61 4.52
CA CYS A 31 -9.81 -30.28 3.82
C CYS A 31 -10.11 -29.84 2.37
N PRO A 32 -9.73 -28.62 1.94
CA PRO A 32 -10.10 -28.11 0.62
C PRO A 32 -9.49 -28.90 -0.55
N ILE A 33 -8.27 -29.45 -0.41
CA ILE A 33 -7.64 -30.32 -1.44
C ILE A 33 -8.36 -31.66 -1.53
N CYS A 34 -8.80 -32.23 -0.41
CA CYS A 34 -9.55 -33.49 -0.48
C CYS A 34 -10.92 -33.23 -1.09
N LEU A 35 -11.54 -32.10 -0.76
CA LEU A 35 -12.82 -31.70 -1.30
C LEU A 35 -12.77 -31.48 -2.82
N SER A 36 -11.73 -30.82 -3.34
CA SER A 36 -11.51 -30.66 -4.79
C SER A 36 -11.33 -32.00 -5.52
N ASN A 37 -10.95 -33.06 -4.81
CA ASN A 37 -10.84 -34.43 -5.31
C ASN A 37 -12.10 -35.28 -5.01
N GLY A 38 -13.22 -34.66 -4.65
CA GLY A 38 -14.49 -35.33 -4.36
C GLY A 38 -14.51 -36.10 -3.02
N ARG A 39 -13.61 -35.79 -2.08
CA ARG A 39 -13.52 -36.47 -0.77
C ARG A 39 -13.66 -35.49 0.40
N THR A 40 -14.70 -35.66 1.19
CA THR A 40 -14.90 -34.89 2.43
C THR A 40 -14.03 -35.44 3.56
N THR A 41 -12.80 -34.93 3.67
CA THR A 41 -11.89 -35.35 4.76
C THR A 41 -11.86 -34.32 5.89
N PRO A 42 -12.13 -34.70 7.14
CA PRO A 42 -12.10 -33.76 8.25
C PRO A 42 -10.68 -33.28 8.57
N MET A 43 -10.54 -32.01 8.94
CA MET A 43 -9.29 -31.45 9.45
C MET A 43 -9.16 -31.61 10.97
N LYS A 44 -7.92 -31.63 11.46
CA LYS A 44 -7.56 -31.78 12.87
C LYS A 44 -6.50 -30.77 13.31
N TYR A 45 -6.59 -30.34 14.55
CA TYR A 45 -5.55 -29.59 15.23
C TYR A 45 -4.44 -30.55 15.67
N ILE A 46 -3.23 -30.41 15.15
CA ILE A 46 -2.14 -31.36 15.41
C ILE A 46 -1.35 -30.99 16.66
N ASN A 47 -0.91 -29.73 16.75
CA ASN A 47 -0.21 -29.27 17.94
C ASN A 47 -0.41 -27.76 18.16
N TYR A 48 -0.29 -27.38 19.43
CA TYR A 48 -0.18 -26.00 19.84
C TYR A 48 1.30 -25.62 19.93
N LEU A 49 1.70 -24.57 19.22
CA LEU A 49 3.08 -24.10 19.15
C LEU A 49 3.34 -23.07 20.27
N PRO A 50 4.58 -22.95 20.77
CA PRO A 50 4.94 -21.94 21.78
C PRO A 50 4.68 -20.48 21.36
N SER A 51 4.55 -20.22 20.06
CA SER A 51 4.17 -18.91 19.51
C SER A 51 2.69 -18.56 19.70
N GLY A 52 1.92 -19.41 20.37
CA GLY A 52 0.48 -19.23 20.57
C GLY A 52 -0.37 -19.59 19.35
N ALA A 53 0.17 -20.40 18.43
CA ALA A 53 -0.48 -20.77 17.18
C ALA A 53 -0.82 -22.27 17.11
N TYR A 54 -1.91 -22.62 16.43
CA TYR A 54 -2.33 -23.99 16.17
C TYR A 54 -1.85 -24.45 14.80
N LYS A 55 -1.24 -25.62 14.75
CA LYS A 55 -0.91 -26.29 13.50
C LYS A 55 -2.08 -27.18 13.10
N VAL A 56 -2.61 -26.99 11.90
CA VAL A 56 -3.83 -27.67 11.44
C VAL A 56 -3.52 -28.49 10.21
N ALA A 57 -4.01 -29.73 10.18
CA ALA A 57 -3.79 -30.63 9.07
C ALA A 57 -5.03 -31.43 8.67
N CYS A 58 -4.95 -31.99 7.46
CA CYS A 58 -5.91 -32.99 6.99
C CYS A 58 -5.86 -34.23 7.90
N GLY A 59 -7.01 -34.84 8.19
CA GLY A 59 -7.11 -36.05 9.03
C GLY A 59 -6.53 -37.32 8.40
N ILE A 60 -6.23 -37.31 7.10
CA ILE A 60 -5.52 -38.41 6.43
C ILE A 60 -4.06 -38.43 6.91
N LYS A 61 -3.65 -39.55 7.51
CA LYS A 61 -2.23 -39.82 7.75
C LYS A 61 -1.56 -40.02 6.38
N PRO A 62 -0.59 -39.18 5.99
CA PRO A 62 0.12 -39.40 4.74
C PRO A 62 0.84 -40.75 4.79
N ARG A 63 1.01 -41.38 3.61
CA ARG A 63 1.91 -42.54 3.48
C ARG A 63 3.33 -42.09 3.86
N ARG A 64 4.15 -43.00 4.40
CA ARG A 64 5.54 -42.67 4.77
C ARG A 64 6.23 -42.01 3.57
N GLY A 65 6.73 -40.78 3.77
CA GLY A 65 7.42 -40.00 2.74
C GLY A 65 6.55 -39.03 1.94
N THR A 66 5.22 -39.03 2.07
CA THR A 66 4.38 -38.01 1.43
C THR A 66 4.03 -36.88 2.41
N LEU A 67 3.94 -35.65 1.89
CA LEU A 67 3.47 -34.51 2.67
C LEU A 67 1.93 -34.59 2.73
N GLY A 68 1.36 -34.58 3.95
CA GLY A 68 -0.09 -34.51 4.12
C GLY A 68 -0.66 -33.24 3.48
N HIS A 69 -1.93 -33.29 3.05
CA HIS A 69 -2.48 -32.28 2.14
C HIS A 69 -2.51 -30.85 2.68
N TYR A 70 -2.44 -30.62 4.00
CA TYR A 70 -2.27 -29.27 4.51
C TYR A 70 -1.57 -29.25 5.86
N TYR A 71 -0.73 -28.25 6.07
CA TYR A 71 -0.11 -27.93 7.35
C TYR A 71 -0.05 -26.40 7.51
N ARG A 72 -1.22 -25.75 7.60
CA ARG A 72 -1.26 -24.32 7.93
C ARG A 72 -1.06 -24.13 9.42
N THR A 73 -0.45 -23.00 9.78
CA THR A 73 -0.33 -22.55 11.15
C THR A 73 -1.24 -21.33 11.33
N TRP A 74 -2.19 -21.43 12.26
CA TRP A 74 -3.18 -20.40 12.56
C TRP A 74 -2.87 -19.76 13.90
N SER A 75 -2.69 -18.44 13.95
CA SER A 75 -2.61 -17.71 15.22
C SER A 75 -3.83 -18.03 16.09
N GLY A 76 -3.62 -18.37 17.36
CA GLY A 76 -4.70 -18.80 18.24
C GLY A 76 -5.78 -17.74 18.45
N ALA A 77 -5.40 -16.46 18.48
CA ALA A 77 -6.35 -15.36 18.64
C ALA A 77 -7.23 -15.18 17.39
N GLN A 78 -6.60 -15.17 16.21
CA GLN A 78 -7.31 -15.08 14.93
C GLN A 78 -8.22 -16.30 14.71
N LEU A 79 -7.71 -17.51 14.97
CA LEU A 79 -8.50 -18.72 14.84
C LEU A 79 -9.74 -18.72 15.73
N ARG A 80 -9.60 -18.33 17.00
CA ARG A 80 -10.75 -18.24 17.92
C ARG A 80 -11.79 -17.23 17.43
N HIS A 81 -11.35 -16.08 16.91
CA HIS A 81 -12.25 -15.09 16.34
C HIS A 81 -12.99 -15.63 15.11
N GLU A 82 -12.29 -16.25 14.17
CA GLU A 82 -12.92 -16.83 12.97
C GLU A 82 -13.90 -17.96 13.33
N VAL A 83 -13.55 -18.84 14.27
CA VAL A 83 -14.46 -19.89 14.77
C VAL A 83 -15.70 -19.29 15.45
N ALA A 84 -15.53 -18.29 16.30
CA ALA A 84 -16.65 -17.61 16.95
C ALA A 84 -17.55 -16.91 15.92
N SER A 85 -16.96 -16.30 14.89
CA SER A 85 -17.69 -15.66 13.80
C SER A 85 -18.52 -16.66 13.00
N ILE A 86 -17.96 -17.83 12.66
CA ILE A 86 -18.69 -18.92 12.00
C ILE A 86 -19.86 -19.41 12.86
N ASN A 87 -19.62 -19.58 14.16
CA ASN A 87 -20.64 -20.05 15.11
C ASN A 87 -21.77 -19.03 15.31
N ALA A 88 -21.50 -17.74 15.11
CA ALA A 88 -22.49 -16.67 15.10
C ALA A 88 -23.27 -16.58 13.76
N GLY A 89 -23.04 -17.49 12.81
CA GLY A 89 -23.74 -17.52 11.53
C GLY A 89 -23.05 -16.74 10.41
N HIS A 90 -21.87 -16.18 10.64
CA HIS A 90 -21.13 -15.50 9.58
C HIS A 90 -20.31 -16.51 8.77
N TRP A 91 -20.73 -16.75 7.52
CA TRP A 91 -19.99 -17.57 6.57
C TRP A 91 -19.79 -16.80 5.25
N PRO A 92 -18.55 -16.50 4.84
CA PRO A 92 -17.27 -16.76 5.53
C PRO A 92 -17.12 -15.95 6.84
N PRO A 93 -16.16 -16.31 7.73
CA PRO A 93 -15.91 -15.57 8.96
C PRO A 93 -15.50 -14.12 8.71
N LEU A 94 -15.85 -13.27 9.67
CA LEU A 94 -15.38 -11.90 9.75
C LEU A 94 -13.85 -11.88 9.92
N ALA A 95 -13.22 -10.88 9.30
CA ALA A 95 -11.78 -10.74 9.34
C ALA A 95 -11.31 -10.35 10.76
N TYR A 96 -10.34 -11.09 11.28
CA TYR A 96 -9.73 -10.77 12.57
C TYR A 96 -8.94 -9.46 12.51
N CYS A 97 -9.36 -8.49 13.32
CA CYS A 97 -8.60 -7.28 13.59
C CYS A 97 -7.86 -7.46 14.93
N PRO A 98 -6.53 -7.68 14.92
CA PRO A 98 -5.79 -7.75 16.17
C PRO A 98 -5.95 -6.45 16.94
N PRO A 99 -6.19 -6.49 18.26
CA PRO A 99 -6.18 -5.28 19.07
C PRO A 99 -4.85 -4.57 18.84
N LYS A 100 -4.90 -3.32 18.36
CA LYS A 100 -3.70 -2.49 18.26
C LYS A 100 -3.16 -2.40 19.68
N ALA A 101 -1.93 -2.87 19.90
CA ALA A 101 -1.28 -2.71 21.19
C ALA A 101 -1.41 -1.22 21.57
N PRO A 102 -1.85 -0.89 22.80
CA PRO A 102 -1.92 0.49 23.22
C PRO A 102 -0.55 1.11 22.98
N ALA A 103 -0.53 2.21 22.22
CA ALA A 103 0.72 2.91 21.95
C ALA A 103 1.33 3.25 23.31
N LEU A 104 2.52 2.70 23.59
CA LEU A 104 3.26 3.08 24.78
C LEU A 104 3.44 4.60 24.72
N PRO A 105 3.09 5.34 25.79
CA PRO A 105 3.23 6.78 25.80
C PRO A 105 4.71 7.10 25.53
N ILE A 106 4.96 7.80 24.43
CA ILE A 106 6.27 8.32 24.08
C ILE A 106 6.54 9.45 25.08
N SER A 107 7.25 9.13 26.16
CA SER A 107 7.71 10.10 27.15
C SER A 107 8.86 10.91 26.55
N ASN A 108 8.52 12.01 25.87
CA ASN A 108 9.48 13.02 25.46
C ASN A 108 9.15 14.34 26.17
N GLY A 109 9.99 14.74 27.12
CA GLY A 109 10.06 16.13 27.60
C GLY A 109 10.37 16.29 29.10
N PRO A 110 11.37 17.11 29.48
CA PRO A 110 11.61 17.49 30.87
C PRO A 110 10.74 18.70 31.29
N THR A 111 10.21 18.56 32.51
CA THR A 111 9.86 19.56 33.55
C THR A 111 9.62 21.03 33.14
N THR A 112 8.40 21.54 33.35
CA THR A 112 8.00 22.40 34.51
C THR A 112 6.65 23.07 34.26
N SER A 113 5.66 22.81 35.10
CA SER A 113 4.75 23.81 35.71
C SER A 113 3.78 23.10 36.65
N ASN A 114 3.90 23.44 37.94
CA ASN A 114 3.04 22.95 39.02
C ASN A 114 1.59 23.37 38.75
N SER A 115 0.77 22.44 38.30
CA SER A 115 -0.68 22.53 38.40
C SER A 115 -1.14 21.52 39.44
N THR A 116 -1.73 22.03 40.52
CA THR A 116 -2.36 21.22 41.57
C THR A 116 -3.43 20.32 40.95
N PRO A 117 -3.40 19.00 41.20
CA PRO A 117 -4.35 18.08 40.61
C PRO A 117 -5.77 18.36 41.11
N ASN A 118 -6.71 18.38 40.17
CA ASN A 118 -8.15 18.46 40.44
C ASN A 118 -8.58 17.20 41.22
N ALA A 119 -9.46 17.35 42.22
CA ALA A 119 -10.02 16.28 43.05
C ALA A 119 -10.59 15.08 42.25
N SER A 120 -10.97 15.28 40.98
CA SER A 120 -11.38 14.19 40.08
C SER A 120 -10.24 13.26 39.66
N GLN A 121 -8.99 13.73 39.62
CA GLN A 121 -7.81 12.91 39.32
C GLN A 121 -7.34 12.07 40.52
N GLU A 122 -7.49 12.57 41.75
CA GLU A 122 -7.18 11.80 42.96
C GLU A 122 -8.10 10.60 43.12
N LEU A 123 -9.41 10.77 42.82
CA LEU A 123 -10.38 9.67 42.89
C LEU A 123 -10.09 8.57 41.84
N PHE A 124 -9.57 8.95 40.68
CA PHE A 124 -9.19 8.00 39.63
C PHE A 124 -7.92 7.22 39.98
N GLN A 125 -6.95 7.82 40.67
CA GLN A 125 -5.75 7.12 41.12
C GLN A 125 -6.01 6.18 42.31
N GLN A 126 -7.00 6.47 43.16
CA GLN A 126 -7.41 5.56 44.23
C GLN A 126 -8.16 4.32 43.73
N LEU A 127 -8.91 4.43 42.63
CA LEU A 127 -9.68 3.32 42.07
C LEU A 127 -8.83 2.31 41.28
N PHE A 128 -7.60 2.66 40.90
CA PHE A 128 -6.72 1.80 40.08
C PHE A 128 -5.34 1.56 40.72
N GLN A 129 -5.25 1.48 42.04
CA GLN A 129 -4.03 0.97 42.66
C GLN A 129 -3.85 -0.51 42.31
N PRO A 130 -2.72 -0.91 41.70
CA PRO A 130 -2.47 -2.30 41.38
C PRO A 130 -2.20 -3.08 42.67
N THR A 131 -3.14 -3.95 43.04
CA THR A 131 -2.96 -4.94 44.10
C THR A 131 -1.68 -5.74 43.82
N GLY A 132 -0.77 -5.74 44.79
CA GLY A 132 0.53 -6.38 44.71
C GLY A 132 0.42 -7.85 44.26
N SER A 133 1.03 -8.15 43.12
CA SER A 133 1.19 -9.52 42.66
C SER A 133 2.39 -10.16 43.37
N HIS A 134 2.08 -11.11 44.24
CA HIS A 134 2.99 -12.08 44.82
C HIS A 134 3.93 -12.68 43.77
N THR A 135 5.21 -12.65 44.11
CA THR A 135 6.31 -13.35 43.46
C THR A 135 6.13 -14.86 43.54
N HIS A 136 6.05 -15.52 42.38
CA HIS A 136 6.46 -16.91 42.23
C HIS A 136 7.42 -17.02 41.03
N PRO A 137 8.71 -17.35 41.26
CA PRO A 137 9.68 -17.49 40.19
C PRO A 137 9.60 -18.90 39.59
N LEU A 138 8.94 -19.02 38.44
CA LEU A 138 9.19 -20.12 37.50
C LEU A 138 10.05 -19.56 36.38
N THR A 139 11.37 -19.71 36.53
CA THR A 139 12.38 -19.31 35.55
C THR A 139 12.17 -20.07 34.24
N PRO A 140 11.75 -19.41 33.14
CA PRO A 140 11.83 -20.00 31.82
C PRO A 140 13.32 -20.11 31.47
N LYS A 141 13.76 -21.25 30.94
CA LYS A 141 15.08 -21.37 30.29
C LYS A 141 15.15 -20.37 29.13
N VAL A 142 15.59 -19.15 29.40
CA VAL A 142 15.94 -18.15 28.41
C VAL A 142 17.07 -18.75 27.60
N LYS A 143 16.78 -19.22 26.39
CA LYS A 143 17.83 -19.57 25.44
C LYS A 143 18.51 -18.26 25.09
N ASP A 144 19.64 -17.97 25.71
CA ASP A 144 20.56 -16.88 25.40
C ASP A 144 20.65 -16.65 23.89
N SER A 145 19.81 -15.77 23.37
CA SER A 145 19.79 -15.42 21.96
C SER A 145 20.59 -14.14 21.83
N ILE A 146 21.81 -14.25 21.30
CA ILE A 146 22.61 -13.08 20.97
C ILE A 146 21.90 -12.33 19.83
N ILE A 147 21.82 -11.01 19.93
CA ILE A 147 21.29 -10.13 18.88
C ILE A 147 22.47 -9.72 17.99
N CYS A 148 22.28 -9.74 16.68
CA CYS A 148 23.30 -9.36 15.71
C CYS A 148 23.52 -7.84 15.74
N CYS A 149 24.65 -7.39 16.27
CA CYS A 149 25.06 -5.99 16.26
C CYS A 149 25.85 -5.58 15.00
N GLY A 150 25.98 -6.46 14.01
CA GLY A 150 26.83 -6.23 12.84
C GLY A 150 28.30 -6.57 13.07
N VAL A 151 29.17 -6.25 12.10
CA VAL A 151 30.63 -6.40 12.24
C VAL A 151 31.21 -5.00 12.42
N GLY A 152 31.81 -4.74 13.58
CA GLY A 152 32.30 -3.39 13.92
C GLY A 152 31.19 -2.33 14.01
N GLY A 153 29.95 -2.73 14.35
CA GLY A 153 28.79 -1.83 14.39
C GLY A 153 28.12 -1.56 13.04
N GLN A 154 28.69 -2.06 11.94
CA GLN A 154 28.11 -1.93 10.60
C GLN A 154 27.26 -3.16 10.25
N THR A 155 26.14 -2.94 9.57
CA THR A 155 25.21 -4.00 9.14
C THR A 155 25.21 -4.12 7.62
N GLY A 156 25.25 -5.35 7.09
CA GLY A 156 25.19 -5.57 5.64
C GLY A 156 23.86 -5.15 5.03
N ALA A 157 23.81 -4.87 3.72
CA ALA A 157 22.65 -4.30 3.01
C ALA A 157 21.32 -5.07 3.21
N SER A 158 21.38 -6.37 3.49
CA SER A 158 20.20 -7.20 3.74
C SER A 158 19.70 -7.18 5.18
N HIS A 159 20.39 -6.50 6.12
CA HIS A 159 20.00 -6.39 7.52
C HIS A 159 19.35 -5.03 7.79
N LYS A 160 18.03 -5.04 8.03
CA LYS A 160 17.29 -3.84 8.45
C LYS A 160 17.51 -3.63 9.94
N THR A 161 18.00 -2.47 10.34
CA THR A 161 18.37 -2.14 11.73
C THR A 161 17.24 -2.30 12.75
N ARG A 162 15.97 -2.27 12.30
CA ARG A 162 14.78 -2.49 13.15
C ARG A 162 14.43 -3.96 13.39
N ASP A 163 14.92 -4.88 12.56
CA ASP A 163 14.66 -6.30 12.72
C ASP A 163 15.80 -6.89 13.56
N GLY A 164 15.61 -7.04 14.87
CA GLY A 164 16.61 -7.65 15.76
C GLY A 164 16.94 -9.09 15.33
N ARG A 165 17.87 -9.24 14.38
CA ARG A 165 18.26 -10.55 13.85
C ARG A 165 19.05 -11.29 14.92
N LYS A 166 18.77 -12.59 15.02
CA LYS A 166 19.52 -13.46 15.91
C LYS A 166 20.96 -13.60 15.39
N GLY A 167 21.91 -13.15 16.19
CA GLY A 167 23.33 -13.40 16.02
C GLY A 167 23.67 -14.87 16.24
N ASN A 168 24.77 -15.33 15.65
CA ASN A 168 25.24 -16.69 15.81
C ASN A 168 26.34 -16.75 16.86
N LYS A 169 26.15 -17.51 17.94
CA LYS A 169 27.15 -17.70 19.01
C LYS A 169 28.49 -18.25 18.50
N LYS A 170 28.46 -18.99 17.39
CA LYS A 170 29.66 -19.57 16.76
C LYS A 170 30.31 -18.63 15.74
N CYS A 171 29.71 -17.47 15.47
CA CYS A 171 30.32 -16.47 14.60
C CYS A 171 31.36 -15.67 15.39
N LEU A 172 32.55 -15.50 14.81
CA LEU A 172 33.64 -14.70 15.40
C LEU A 172 33.18 -13.28 15.79
N TYR A 173 32.30 -12.69 14.99
CA TYR A 173 31.75 -11.35 15.22
C TYR A 173 30.41 -11.34 15.95
N GLN A 174 29.90 -12.51 16.37
CA GLN A 174 28.56 -12.69 16.93
C GLN A 174 27.42 -12.12 16.06
N ALA A 175 27.69 -11.90 14.78
CA ALA A 175 26.76 -11.34 13.82
C ALA A 175 25.90 -12.43 13.15
N CYS A 176 24.90 -12.03 12.37
CA CYS A 176 24.18 -12.92 11.46
C CYS A 176 25.02 -13.23 10.21
N ALA A 177 24.65 -14.29 9.47
CA ALA A 177 25.39 -14.75 8.29
C ALA A 177 25.62 -13.64 7.25
N SER A 178 24.60 -12.83 6.96
CA SER A 178 24.72 -11.78 5.95
C SER A 178 25.69 -10.67 6.35
N CYS A 179 25.68 -10.22 7.60
CA CYS A 179 26.63 -9.21 8.08
C CYS A 179 28.05 -9.78 8.12
N CYS A 180 28.21 -11.03 8.57
CA CYS A 180 29.52 -11.68 8.62
C CYS A 180 30.14 -11.90 7.23
N ILE A 181 29.34 -12.27 6.22
CA ILE A 181 29.83 -12.49 4.86
C ILE A 181 30.19 -11.16 4.17
N SER A 182 29.37 -10.13 4.34
CA SER A 182 29.57 -8.84 3.66
C SER A 182 30.65 -7.96 4.30
N LEU A 183 30.78 -8.01 5.63
CA LEU A 183 31.60 -7.08 6.40
C LEU A 183 32.71 -7.76 7.21
N GLY A 184 32.74 -9.10 7.24
CA GLY A 184 33.81 -9.85 7.88
C GLY A 184 35.14 -9.67 7.16
N GLN A 185 36.24 -9.78 7.90
CA GLN A 185 37.57 -9.67 7.31
C GLN A 185 37.85 -10.90 6.42
N PRO A 186 38.22 -10.72 5.14
CA PRO A 186 38.51 -11.84 4.24
C PRO A 186 39.68 -12.72 4.74
N SER A 187 40.61 -12.13 5.48
CA SER A 187 41.77 -12.81 6.05
C SER A 187 41.43 -13.74 7.22
N ARG A 188 40.20 -13.71 7.75
CA ARG A 188 39.77 -14.53 8.88
C ARG A 188 38.44 -15.24 8.57
N PRO A 189 38.48 -16.46 8.02
CA PRO A 189 37.26 -17.20 7.71
C PRO A 189 36.45 -17.50 8.98
N CYS A 190 35.15 -17.26 8.91
CA CYS A 190 34.24 -17.51 10.03
C CYS A 190 33.90 -19.00 10.15
N PRO A 191 34.09 -19.66 11.32
CA PRO A 191 33.81 -21.09 11.49
C PRO A 191 32.31 -21.40 11.61
N ALA A 192 31.45 -20.39 11.67
CA ALA A 192 30.00 -20.58 11.74
C ALA A 192 29.46 -21.13 10.42
N LYS A 193 28.67 -22.21 10.51
CA LYS A 193 28.01 -22.83 9.34
C LYS A 193 27.20 -21.78 8.57
N GLY A 194 27.49 -21.63 7.28
CA GLY A 194 26.81 -20.68 6.39
C GLY A 194 27.33 -19.23 6.44
N HIS A 195 28.45 -18.96 7.12
CA HIS A 195 29.11 -17.65 7.13
C HIS A 195 30.33 -17.56 6.20
N SER A 196 30.65 -18.63 5.49
CA SER A 196 31.74 -18.67 4.52
C SER A 196 31.23 -18.16 3.17
N LYS A 197 31.94 -17.21 2.55
CA LYS A 197 31.68 -16.85 1.16
C LYS A 197 32.01 -18.08 0.32
N LYS A 198 31.03 -18.63 -0.40
CA LYS A 198 31.30 -19.68 -1.37
C LYS A 198 32.16 -19.02 -2.44
N GLU A 199 33.43 -19.40 -2.55
CA GLU A 199 34.27 -18.98 -3.66
C GLU A 199 33.60 -19.50 -4.93
N GLU A 200 32.97 -18.58 -5.67
CA GLU A 200 32.55 -18.86 -7.02
C GLU A 200 33.83 -19.04 -7.83
N ALA A 201 34.11 -20.28 -8.22
CA ALA A 201 35.22 -20.59 -9.11
C ALA A 201 35.13 -19.67 -10.34
N PRO A 202 36.25 -19.10 -10.82
CA PRO A 202 36.24 -18.22 -11.97
C PRO A 202 35.60 -18.96 -13.15
N MET A 203 34.45 -18.47 -13.62
CA MET A 203 33.85 -18.95 -14.86
C MET A 203 34.85 -18.69 -15.98
N GLN A 204 35.47 -19.75 -16.48
CA GLN A 204 36.23 -19.73 -17.73
C GLN A 204 35.27 -19.27 -18.83
N ALA A 205 35.65 -18.18 -19.51
CA ALA A 205 34.94 -17.65 -20.65
C ALA A 205 34.96 -18.68 -21.80
N PHE A 206 33.86 -19.39 -22.01
CA PHE A 206 33.62 -20.11 -23.25
C PHE A 206 33.23 -19.10 -24.33
N THR A 207 34.15 -18.81 -25.24
CA THR A 207 33.86 -18.19 -26.53
C THR A 207 33.17 -19.21 -27.43
N GLY A 208 31.84 -19.24 -27.39
CA GLY A 208 31.01 -20.00 -28.32
C GLY A 208 29.96 -19.06 -28.92
N GLY A 209 30.17 -18.66 -30.18
CA GLY A 209 29.26 -17.79 -30.90
C GLY A 209 27.92 -18.46 -31.21
N ALA A 210 26.84 -17.74 -30.94
CA ALA A 210 25.50 -18.02 -31.47
C ALA A 210 24.95 -16.73 -32.12
N PRO A 211 24.30 -16.82 -33.29
CA PRO A 211 23.85 -15.66 -34.03
C PRO A 211 22.59 -15.04 -33.39
N ALA A 212 22.65 -13.75 -33.10
CA ALA A 212 21.53 -12.98 -32.61
C ALA A 212 20.57 -12.61 -33.77
N ILE A 213 19.38 -13.22 -33.77
CA ILE A 213 18.24 -12.75 -34.56
C ILE A 213 17.33 -11.96 -33.61
N HIS A 214 17.51 -10.64 -33.57
CA HIS A 214 16.47 -9.71 -33.12
C HIS A 214 16.55 -8.42 -33.95
N PRO A 215 15.44 -7.96 -34.55
CA PRO A 215 15.42 -6.75 -35.35
C PRO A 215 15.42 -5.48 -34.48
N PRO A 216 16.02 -4.37 -34.95
CA PRO A 216 16.07 -3.12 -34.21
C PRO A 216 14.70 -2.42 -34.21
N PHE A 217 14.17 -2.15 -33.03
CA PHE A 217 13.03 -1.26 -32.83
C PHE A 217 13.43 0.19 -33.14
N LYS A 218 12.82 0.77 -34.18
CA LYS A 218 12.85 2.20 -34.48
C LYS A 218 11.96 2.94 -33.46
N PRO A 219 12.43 4.05 -32.85
CA PRO A 219 11.55 4.91 -32.06
C PRO A 219 10.63 5.69 -33.00
N SER A 220 9.32 5.44 -32.90
CA SER A 220 8.29 6.26 -33.56
C SER A 220 8.08 7.53 -32.73
N SER A 221 8.55 8.66 -33.27
CA SER A 221 8.20 10.00 -32.83
C SER A 221 6.97 10.48 -33.61
N SER A 222 5.80 10.41 -32.98
CA SER A 222 4.56 11.03 -33.46
C SER A 222 3.84 11.71 -32.30
N SER A 223 4.34 12.88 -31.90
CA SER A 223 3.62 13.80 -31.01
C SER A 223 2.80 14.78 -31.85
N ASN A 224 1.55 14.43 -32.18
CA ASN A 224 0.56 15.40 -32.63
C ASN A 224 -0.08 16.05 -31.41
N SER A 225 0.50 17.17 -30.97
CA SER A 225 -0.10 18.07 -30.00
C SER A 225 -1.00 19.05 -30.76
N ILE A 226 -2.32 18.80 -30.72
CA ILE A 226 -3.34 19.74 -31.20
C ILE A 226 -3.77 20.56 -29.99
N PHE A 227 -3.22 21.76 -29.83
CA PHE A 227 -3.80 22.82 -29.01
C PHE A 227 -4.71 23.69 -29.88
N PRO A 228 -5.87 24.14 -29.38
CA PRO A 228 -6.72 25.08 -30.10
C PRO A 228 -6.11 26.51 -30.09
N PRO A 229 -6.28 27.29 -31.17
CA PRO A 229 -5.79 28.67 -31.20
C PRO A 229 -6.70 29.60 -30.39
N ASN A 230 -6.08 30.38 -29.51
CA ASN A 230 -6.69 31.53 -28.84
C ASN A 230 -6.77 32.70 -29.85
N PRO A 231 -7.87 33.46 -29.95
CA PRO A 231 -7.98 34.54 -30.92
C PRO A 231 -7.23 35.80 -30.44
N SER A 232 -6.21 36.18 -31.19
CA SER A 232 -5.46 37.43 -31.02
C SER A 232 -6.26 38.61 -31.56
N LEU A 233 -6.39 39.65 -30.74
CA LEU A 233 -6.92 40.96 -31.09
C LEU A 233 -6.03 41.66 -32.13
N SER A 234 -6.71 42.26 -33.10
CA SER A 234 -6.22 43.11 -34.18
C SER A 234 -5.32 44.25 -33.71
N SER A 235 -4.23 44.48 -34.46
CA SER A 235 -3.69 45.82 -34.60
C SER A 235 -3.26 46.03 -36.05
N ASN A 236 -3.95 46.97 -36.69
CA ASN A 236 -3.71 47.45 -38.04
C ASN A 236 -2.33 48.11 -38.15
N ASN A 237 -1.63 47.89 -39.27
CA ASN A 237 -0.92 48.97 -39.96
C ASN A 237 -0.61 48.58 -41.42
N PRO A 238 -0.67 49.54 -42.37
CA PRO A 238 -0.67 49.23 -43.79
C PRO A 238 0.71 49.37 -44.47
N ALA A 239 0.82 48.59 -45.54
CA ALA A 239 1.41 48.90 -46.85
C ALA A 239 2.86 49.44 -46.94
N ALA A 240 3.73 48.58 -47.49
CA ALA A 240 4.60 48.96 -48.61
C ALA A 240 4.89 47.73 -49.50
N ALA A 241 4.70 47.95 -50.80
CA ALA A 241 5.21 47.25 -51.99
C ALA A 241 6.71 46.86 -51.87
N GLU A 242 7.32 45.90 -52.58
CA GLU A 242 7.09 45.34 -53.92
C GLU A 242 8.06 44.14 -54.15
N THR A 243 7.68 43.24 -55.05
CA THR A 243 8.50 42.44 -56.02
C THR A 243 9.79 41.71 -55.60
N SER A 244 9.79 40.36 -55.69
CA SER A 244 10.55 39.61 -56.72
C SER A 244 10.66 38.10 -56.47
N ALA A 245 10.84 37.40 -57.58
CA ALA A 245 10.65 35.98 -57.83
C ALA A 245 11.74 35.02 -57.33
N ASN A 246 11.36 33.73 -57.37
CA ASN A 246 12.19 32.54 -57.57
C ASN A 246 13.26 32.17 -56.55
N GLY A 247 13.09 30.99 -55.94
CA GLY A 247 14.18 30.29 -55.27
C GLY A 247 13.67 29.25 -54.29
N SER A 248 13.32 28.06 -54.79
CA SER A 248 13.07 26.87 -53.99
C SER A 248 14.34 26.44 -53.24
N HIS A 249 14.44 26.81 -51.97
CA HIS A 249 15.35 26.19 -51.00
C HIS A 249 14.56 25.78 -49.75
N PRO A 250 14.77 24.56 -49.22
CA PRO A 250 14.14 24.16 -47.96
C PRO A 250 14.64 25.09 -46.85
N ALA A 251 13.70 25.75 -46.17
CA ALA A 251 13.99 26.65 -45.06
C ALA A 251 14.84 25.90 -44.02
N SER A 252 16.04 26.41 -43.76
CA SER A 252 16.86 25.94 -42.66
C SER A 252 16.10 26.18 -41.37
N LEU A 253 15.90 25.12 -40.60
CA LEU A 253 15.29 25.19 -39.28
C LEU A 253 16.06 26.23 -38.45
N PRO A 254 15.36 27.15 -37.75
CA PRO A 254 16.01 28.18 -36.97
C PRO A 254 16.90 27.52 -35.91
N THR A 255 18.22 27.65 -36.10
CA THR A 255 19.22 27.29 -35.11
C THR A 255 18.90 28.08 -33.85
N HIS A 256 18.51 27.38 -32.77
CA HIS A 256 18.23 27.99 -31.47
C HIS A 256 19.35 28.98 -31.13
N LYS A 257 19.03 30.28 -31.16
CA LYS A 257 19.93 31.32 -30.67
C LYS A 257 20.27 30.95 -29.23
N ARG A 258 21.54 30.64 -29.01
CA ARG A 258 22.11 30.31 -27.71
C ARG A 258 21.66 31.41 -26.73
N ILE A 259 20.85 31.06 -25.75
CA ILE A 259 20.43 31.98 -24.70
C ILE A 259 21.72 32.56 -24.11
N PRO A 260 21.91 33.88 -24.10
CA PRO A 260 23.12 34.49 -23.54
C PRO A 260 23.33 33.98 -22.11
N LEU A 261 24.54 33.52 -21.77
CA LEU A 261 24.94 33.22 -20.38
C LEU A 261 24.95 34.54 -19.57
N GLN A 262 23.79 35.06 -19.21
CA GLN A 262 23.65 36.29 -18.41
C GLN A 262 23.02 36.04 -17.03
N SER A 263 22.73 34.81 -16.64
CA SER A 263 21.88 34.54 -15.47
C SER A 263 22.62 34.29 -14.15
N ALA A 264 23.95 34.27 -14.11
CA ALA A 264 24.69 34.08 -12.85
C ALA A 264 25.03 35.40 -12.10
N PRO A 265 25.49 36.48 -12.76
CA PRO A 265 25.91 37.69 -12.04
C PRO A 265 24.73 38.49 -11.48
N THR A 266 23.61 38.56 -12.20
CA THR A 266 22.45 39.39 -11.87
C THR A 266 21.75 38.96 -10.58
N GLY A 267 21.80 37.66 -10.24
CA GLY A 267 21.23 37.15 -8.99
C GLY A 267 21.99 37.62 -7.75
N GLY A 268 23.31 37.83 -7.86
CA GLY A 268 24.14 38.32 -6.77
C GLY A 268 23.88 39.79 -6.45
N THR A 269 23.74 40.63 -7.47
CA THR A 269 23.43 42.06 -7.29
C THR A 269 22.03 42.27 -6.72
N LEU A 270 21.02 41.55 -7.23
CA LEU A 270 19.67 41.60 -6.66
C LEU A 270 19.64 41.17 -5.20
N ALA A 271 20.38 40.12 -4.83
CA ALA A 271 20.45 39.65 -3.45
C ALA A 271 21.04 40.69 -2.48
N GLN A 272 21.91 41.59 -2.94
CA GLN A 272 22.47 42.67 -2.13
C GLN A 272 21.48 43.81 -1.88
N GLU A 273 20.45 43.96 -2.71
CA GLU A 273 19.42 45.01 -2.57
C GLU A 273 18.27 44.61 -1.63
N PHE A 274 18.15 43.31 -1.30
CA PHE A 274 17.12 42.83 -0.39
C PHE A 274 17.56 42.95 1.08
N SER A 275 16.62 43.36 1.93
CA SER A 275 16.78 43.22 3.38
C SER A 275 16.80 41.75 3.80
N ASP A 276 17.39 41.45 4.97
CA ASP A 276 17.46 40.09 5.52
C ASP A 276 16.08 39.41 5.63
N ILE A 277 15.04 40.20 5.96
CA ILE A 277 13.65 39.71 6.06
C ILE A 277 13.11 39.29 4.68
N GLN A 278 13.40 40.07 3.63
CA GLN A 278 12.97 39.75 2.27
C GLN A 278 13.74 38.54 1.71
N LEU A 279 15.04 38.44 2.02
CA LEU A 279 15.85 37.27 1.69
C LEU A 279 15.30 36.00 2.34
N ALA A 280 14.96 36.05 3.63
CA ALA A 280 14.36 34.93 4.34
C ALA A 280 13.04 34.47 3.68
N ALA A 281 12.12 35.41 3.40
CA ALA A 281 10.87 35.11 2.71
C ALA A 281 11.10 34.51 1.31
N PHE A 282 12.13 34.97 0.59
CA PHE A 282 12.48 34.40 -0.72
C PHE A 282 13.01 32.97 -0.62
N PHE A 283 13.82 32.66 0.41
CA PHE A 283 14.28 31.29 0.67
C PHE A 283 13.11 30.37 1.00
N GLU A 284 12.17 30.82 1.84
CA GLU A 284 10.95 30.07 2.17
C GLU A 284 10.11 29.79 0.92
N LEU A 285 9.87 30.81 0.08
CA LEU A 285 9.15 30.65 -1.19
C LEU A 285 9.84 29.66 -2.13
N ARG A 286 11.18 29.71 -2.21
CA ARG A 286 11.96 28.80 -3.03
C ARG A 286 11.88 27.37 -2.51
N GLU A 287 11.97 27.17 -1.19
CA GLU A 287 11.83 25.86 -0.57
C GLU A 287 10.42 25.30 -0.80
N ALA A 288 9.37 26.10 -0.57
CA ALA A 288 7.99 25.72 -0.83
C ALA A 288 7.78 25.31 -2.30
N ARG A 289 8.37 26.04 -3.25
CA ARG A 289 8.32 25.71 -4.67
C ARG A 289 9.04 24.40 -4.98
N LEU A 290 10.24 24.17 -4.44
CA LEU A 290 10.98 22.92 -4.64
C LEU A 290 10.24 21.72 -4.04
N GLN A 291 9.65 21.87 -2.86
CA GLN A 291 8.81 20.83 -2.27
C GLN A 291 7.57 20.54 -3.14
N SER A 292 6.94 21.58 -3.70
CA SER A 292 5.81 21.42 -4.63
C SER A 292 6.22 20.65 -5.89
N ILE A 293 7.33 21.04 -6.54
CA ILE A 293 7.87 20.34 -7.73
C ILE A 293 8.18 18.88 -7.39
N SER A 294 8.81 18.62 -6.24
CA SER A 294 9.14 17.25 -5.81
C SER A 294 7.87 16.41 -5.60
N ARG A 295 6.82 16.98 -5.01
CA ARG A 295 5.51 16.31 -4.89
C ARG A 295 4.92 16.02 -6.28
N THR A 296 4.93 16.98 -7.20
CA THR A 296 4.42 16.79 -8.57
C THR A 296 5.19 15.71 -9.32
N GLN A 297 6.53 15.73 -9.29
CA GLN A 297 7.37 14.69 -9.90
C GLN A 297 7.12 13.32 -9.27
N GLN A 298 6.91 13.26 -7.95
CA GLN A 298 6.56 12.02 -7.27
C GLN A 298 5.17 11.53 -7.69
N VAL A 299 4.22 12.42 -7.97
CA VAL A 299 2.89 12.05 -8.51
C VAL A 299 3.01 11.53 -9.94
N GLU A 300 3.74 12.22 -10.81
CA GLU A 300 3.98 11.79 -12.21
C GLU A 300 4.72 10.45 -12.28
N ALA A 301 5.81 10.29 -11.53
CA ALA A 301 6.54 9.02 -11.45
C ALA A 301 5.70 7.87 -10.87
N ASN A 302 4.60 8.19 -10.19
CA ASN A 302 3.67 7.23 -9.61
C ASN A 302 2.29 7.30 -10.24
N GLU A 303 2.14 7.72 -11.50
CA GLU A 303 0.85 7.69 -12.21
C GLU A 303 0.23 6.28 -12.18
N SER A 304 1.09 5.24 -12.18
CA SER A 304 0.71 3.84 -11.98
C SER A 304 0.09 3.50 -10.61
N LYS A 305 0.15 4.43 -9.65
CA LYS A 305 -0.32 4.31 -8.26
C LYS A 305 -1.28 5.44 -7.87
N THR A 306 -1.56 6.37 -8.77
CA THR A 306 -2.57 7.40 -8.56
C THR A 306 -3.95 6.76 -8.62
N VAL A 307 -4.76 7.03 -7.61
CA VAL A 307 -6.11 6.49 -7.44
C VAL A 307 -7.07 7.66 -7.28
N SER A 308 -8.20 7.57 -7.98
CA SER A 308 -9.30 8.51 -7.85
C SER A 308 -10.41 7.87 -7.01
N VAL A 309 -10.94 8.61 -6.04
CA VAL A 309 -12.09 8.20 -5.24
C VAL A 309 -13.22 9.17 -5.52
N ILE A 310 -14.35 8.64 -5.99
CA ILE A 310 -15.59 9.39 -6.17
C ILE A 310 -16.46 9.09 -4.96
N ALA A 311 -16.75 10.10 -4.15
CA ALA A 311 -17.37 9.93 -2.84
C ALA A 311 -18.67 10.73 -2.68
N TRP A 312 -19.74 10.05 -2.28
CA TRP A 312 -20.97 10.69 -1.79
C TRP A 312 -20.90 10.80 -0.27
N LEU A 313 -20.70 12.01 0.26
CA LEU A 313 -20.62 12.23 1.71
C LEU A 313 -21.94 12.75 2.30
N LYS A 314 -22.76 13.43 1.50
CA LYS A 314 -24.05 14.00 1.89
C LYS A 314 -25.18 13.50 0.98
N PRO A 315 -26.44 13.48 1.47
CA PRO A 315 -27.56 12.96 0.70
C PRO A 315 -27.96 13.94 -0.41
N ASN A 316 -28.22 13.41 -1.60
CA ASN A 316 -28.71 14.16 -2.77
C ASN A 316 -27.75 15.26 -3.29
N GLU A 317 -26.49 15.26 -2.87
CA GLU A 317 -25.44 16.13 -3.41
C GLU A 317 -24.65 15.40 -4.51
N GLU A 318 -23.95 16.18 -5.34
CA GLU A 318 -22.99 15.63 -6.31
C GLU A 318 -21.79 15.00 -5.58
N PRO A 319 -21.17 13.94 -6.14
CA PRO A 319 -20.04 13.31 -5.49
C PRO A 319 -18.77 14.16 -5.61
N ASP A 320 -17.98 14.19 -4.53
CA ASP A 320 -16.65 14.78 -4.53
C ASP A 320 -15.62 13.81 -5.12
N MET A 321 -14.63 14.34 -5.83
CA MET A 321 -13.53 13.56 -6.38
C MET A 321 -12.22 13.83 -5.64
N PHE A 322 -11.65 12.79 -5.06
CA PHE A 322 -10.39 12.82 -4.34
C PHE A 322 -9.32 12.02 -5.07
N THR A 323 -8.21 12.65 -5.45
CA THR A 323 -7.08 11.98 -6.10
C THR A 323 -5.88 11.92 -5.17
N PHE A 324 -5.27 10.75 -5.02
CA PHE A 324 -4.09 10.58 -4.16
C PHE A 324 -3.22 9.40 -4.61
N VAL A 325 -2.00 9.33 -4.08
CA VAL A 325 -1.04 8.26 -4.39
C VAL A 325 -1.20 7.10 -3.40
N ALA A 326 -1.70 5.96 -3.88
CA ALA A 326 -1.82 4.73 -3.10
C ALA A 326 -0.54 3.89 -3.23
N THR A 327 0.41 4.11 -2.30
CA THR A 327 1.74 3.45 -2.34
C THR A 327 1.72 1.92 -2.45
N LYS A 328 0.62 1.28 -2.00
CA LYS A 328 0.43 -0.17 -2.00
C LYS A 328 -0.66 -0.65 -2.96
N TRP A 329 -0.97 0.09 -4.03
CA TRP A 329 -1.97 -0.32 -5.03
C TRP A 329 -1.69 -1.76 -5.55
N PRO A 330 -2.71 -2.64 -5.68
CA PRO A 330 -4.16 -2.41 -5.50
C PRO A 330 -4.68 -2.64 -4.07
N SER A 331 -3.81 -2.77 -3.07
CA SER A 331 -4.17 -3.06 -1.69
C SER A 331 -3.81 -1.90 -0.76
N PHE A 332 -4.77 -1.03 -0.46
CA PHE A 332 -4.54 0.14 0.39
C PHE A 332 -5.74 0.36 1.34
N SER A 333 -5.55 1.19 2.36
CA SER A 333 -6.61 1.61 3.28
C SER A 333 -7.10 3.00 2.89
N LEU A 334 -8.41 3.27 3.01
CA LEU A 334 -8.96 4.60 2.70
C LEU A 334 -8.33 5.70 3.57
N GLN A 335 -7.74 5.35 4.72
CA GLN A 335 -6.93 6.24 5.54
C GLN A 335 -5.75 6.88 4.80
N GLN A 336 -5.28 6.33 3.68
CA GLN A 336 -4.24 6.96 2.87
C GLN A 336 -4.74 8.23 2.15
N CYS A 337 -6.05 8.37 1.94
CA CYS A 337 -6.68 9.58 1.42
C CYS A 337 -7.13 10.48 2.59
N GLN A 338 -6.20 11.27 3.13
CA GLN A 338 -6.48 12.10 4.32
C GLN A 338 -7.61 13.12 4.08
N PHE A 339 -7.72 13.68 2.86
CA PHE A 339 -8.80 14.60 2.51
C PHE A 339 -10.18 13.94 2.61
N LEU A 340 -10.37 12.77 1.99
CA LEU A 340 -11.60 12.00 2.10
C LEU A 340 -11.95 11.69 3.57
N VAL A 341 -10.95 11.31 4.38
CA VAL A 341 -11.15 10.98 5.79
C VAL A 341 -11.60 12.20 6.60
N ASN A 342 -10.98 13.34 6.38
CA ASN A 342 -11.30 14.58 7.09
C ASN A 342 -12.70 15.08 6.70
N GLU A 343 -13.03 15.07 5.41
CA GLU A 343 -14.38 15.45 4.94
C GLU A 343 -15.46 14.50 5.47
N ALA A 344 -15.21 13.19 5.42
CA ALA A 344 -16.14 12.21 5.98
C ALA A 344 -16.33 12.39 7.50
N ALA A 345 -15.25 12.65 8.25
CA ALA A 345 -15.32 12.91 9.68
C ALA A 345 -16.08 14.20 10.00
N LEU A 346 -15.86 15.25 9.19
CA LEU A 346 -16.55 16.53 9.31
C LEU A 346 -18.05 16.34 9.08
N VAL A 347 -18.46 15.70 7.99
CA VAL A 347 -19.88 15.50 7.67
C VAL A 347 -20.59 14.62 8.71
N GLU A 348 -19.96 13.53 9.16
CA GLU A 348 -20.55 12.65 10.18
C GLU A 348 -20.64 13.33 11.56
N GLY A 349 -19.66 14.18 11.89
CA GLY A 349 -19.64 14.97 13.13
C GLY A 349 -20.78 16.00 13.23
N HIS A 350 -21.23 16.56 12.09
CA HIS A 350 -22.40 17.47 12.07
C HIS A 350 -23.73 16.73 12.33
N SER A 351 -23.77 15.42 12.16
CA SER A 351 -25.00 14.62 12.27
C SER A 351 -25.32 14.19 13.72
N ASN A 352 -24.70 14.80 14.74
CA ASN A 352 -24.76 14.39 16.16
C ASN A 352 -24.33 12.92 16.42
N SER A 353 -23.76 12.26 15.43
CA SER A 353 -23.25 10.89 15.54
C SER A 353 -21.74 10.92 15.72
N THR A 354 -21.23 10.06 16.60
CA THR A 354 -19.78 9.84 16.70
C THR A 354 -19.29 9.20 15.40
N TRP A 355 -18.33 9.85 14.73
CA TRP A 355 -17.71 9.35 13.51
C TRP A 355 -17.25 7.88 13.65
N CYS A 356 -17.92 6.97 12.95
CA CYS A 356 -17.71 5.53 13.10
C CYS A 356 -16.45 5.02 12.36
N ARG A 357 -15.69 5.90 11.70
CA ARG A 357 -14.47 5.59 10.95
C ARG A 357 -14.67 4.48 9.91
N ALA A 358 -15.85 4.43 9.28
CA ALA A 358 -16.17 3.46 8.24
C ALA A 358 -16.90 4.13 7.08
N LEU A 359 -16.58 3.68 5.86
CA LEU A 359 -17.20 4.15 4.62
C LEU A 359 -17.71 2.94 3.83
N SER A 360 -18.79 3.11 3.10
CA SER A 360 -19.34 2.07 2.23
C SER A 360 -18.66 2.15 0.86
N VAL A 361 -17.95 1.09 0.48
CA VAL A 361 -17.21 0.99 -0.77
C VAL A 361 -18.00 0.12 -1.75
N TRP A 362 -18.16 0.58 -2.98
CA TRP A 362 -18.81 -0.21 -4.03
C TRP A 362 -17.91 -1.37 -4.47
N LYS A 363 -18.45 -2.58 -4.51
CA LYS A 363 -17.79 -3.76 -5.05
C LYS A 363 -18.44 -4.15 -6.37
N HIS A 364 -17.88 -3.68 -7.47
CA HIS A 364 -18.42 -3.90 -8.83
C HIS A 364 -18.72 -5.38 -9.11
N ASN A 365 -17.77 -6.30 -8.82
CA ASN A 365 -17.95 -7.74 -9.05
C ASN A 365 -19.12 -8.38 -8.29
N LEU A 366 -19.58 -7.75 -7.21
CA LEU A 366 -20.65 -8.24 -6.36
C LEU A 366 -21.92 -7.40 -6.48
N ASN A 367 -21.87 -6.31 -7.24
CA ASN A 367 -22.95 -5.33 -7.36
C ASN A 367 -23.52 -4.89 -6.00
N VAL A 368 -22.65 -4.66 -5.01
CA VAL A 368 -23.07 -4.37 -3.63
C VAL A 368 -22.17 -3.32 -2.96
N TRP A 369 -22.76 -2.54 -2.04
CA TRP A 369 -22.04 -1.66 -1.13
C TRP A 369 -21.52 -2.43 0.08
N CYS A 370 -20.23 -2.34 0.36
CA CYS A 370 -19.61 -2.97 1.53
C CYS A 370 -19.07 -1.91 2.49
N THR A 371 -19.63 -1.83 3.70
CA THR A 371 -19.08 -1.00 4.77
C THR A 371 -17.71 -1.51 5.18
N THR A 372 -16.70 -0.67 4.99
CA THR A 372 -15.28 -0.97 5.23
C THR A 372 -14.71 0.06 6.21
N PRO A 373 -14.09 -0.36 7.33
CA PRO A 373 -13.37 0.55 8.19
C PRO A 373 -12.23 1.25 7.42
N ILE A 374 -12.04 2.55 7.62
CA ILE A 374 -11.07 3.32 6.82
C ILE A 374 -9.62 2.90 7.04
N ASP A 375 -9.31 2.27 8.17
CA ASP A 375 -7.97 1.82 8.54
C ASP A 375 -7.67 0.37 8.12
N VAL A 376 -8.68 -0.36 7.63
CA VAL A 376 -8.51 -1.73 7.12
C VAL A 376 -8.09 -1.67 5.65
N PRO A 377 -6.92 -2.21 5.29
CA PRO A 377 -6.52 -2.30 3.89
C PRO A 377 -7.48 -3.22 3.13
N ALA A 378 -8.03 -2.72 2.03
CA ALA A 378 -8.87 -3.47 1.11
C ALA A 378 -8.15 -3.65 -0.23
N ARG A 379 -8.37 -4.79 -0.88
CA ARG A 379 -7.92 -5.01 -2.26
C ARG A 379 -8.99 -4.50 -3.23
N HIS A 380 -8.57 -3.69 -4.18
CA HIS A 380 -9.40 -3.09 -5.22
C HIS A 380 -9.05 -3.68 -6.60
N PRO A 381 -9.90 -3.50 -7.62
CA PRO A 381 -9.56 -3.83 -9.00
C PRO A 381 -8.26 -3.12 -9.42
N ILE A 382 -7.43 -3.75 -10.26
CA ILE A 382 -6.20 -3.11 -10.76
C ILE A 382 -6.54 -1.97 -11.74
N PHE A 383 -7.61 -2.17 -12.50
CA PHE A 383 -8.18 -1.25 -13.48
C PHE A 383 -9.72 -1.36 -13.43
N PRO A 384 -10.47 -0.25 -13.50
CA PRO A 384 -10.00 1.15 -13.42
C PRO A 384 -9.42 1.49 -12.04
N ARG A 385 -8.53 2.50 -11.96
CA ARG A 385 -8.01 3.02 -10.67
C ARG A 385 -8.96 4.04 -10.02
N THR A 386 -10.26 3.77 -10.15
CA THR A 386 -11.32 4.61 -9.61
C THR A 386 -12.17 3.78 -8.66
N ILE A 387 -12.45 4.34 -7.48
CA ILE A 387 -13.21 3.67 -6.44
C ILE A 387 -14.40 4.54 -6.07
N LEU A 388 -15.58 3.93 -6.04
CA LEU A 388 -16.81 4.57 -5.62
C LEU A 388 -17.04 4.33 -4.13
N VAL A 389 -17.25 5.40 -3.38
CA VAL A 389 -17.39 5.39 -1.92
C VAL A 389 -18.60 6.21 -1.51
N LYS A 390 -19.31 5.82 -0.45
CA LYS A 390 -20.33 6.66 0.17
C LYS A 390 -20.23 6.63 1.70
N ALA A 391 -20.75 7.66 2.36
CA ALA A 391 -20.91 7.64 3.80
C ALA A 391 -21.77 6.44 4.24
N LYS A 392 -21.47 5.87 5.41
CA LYS A 392 -22.07 4.61 5.89
C LYS A 392 -23.60 4.67 5.92
N ASN A 393 -24.15 5.80 6.37
CA ASN A 393 -25.58 5.98 6.62
C ASN A 393 -26.36 6.47 5.38
N LEU A 394 -25.69 6.71 4.24
CA LEU A 394 -26.38 7.09 3.02
C LEU A 394 -27.06 5.90 2.37
N LEU A 395 -28.29 6.09 1.92
CA LEU A 395 -28.99 5.13 1.08
C LEU A 395 -28.47 5.20 -0.36
N HIS A 396 -28.64 4.11 -1.12
CA HIS A 396 -28.20 4.07 -2.52
C HIS A 396 -28.92 5.12 -3.38
N GLU A 397 -30.20 5.33 -3.15
CA GLU A 397 -31.04 6.31 -3.85
C GLU A 397 -30.57 7.77 -3.64
N GLN A 398 -29.84 8.02 -2.54
CA GLN A 398 -29.31 9.35 -2.22
C GLN A 398 -27.96 9.64 -2.91
N CYS A 399 -27.38 8.66 -3.59
CA CYS A 399 -26.12 8.82 -4.34
C CYS A 399 -26.42 9.27 -5.77
N THR A 400 -26.50 10.59 -5.97
CA THR A 400 -26.80 11.18 -7.29
C THR A 400 -25.85 10.65 -8.36
N ARG A 401 -26.40 10.33 -9.54
CA ARG A 401 -25.63 9.86 -10.71
C ARG A 401 -24.81 8.57 -10.48
N PHE A 402 -25.05 7.82 -9.41
CA PHE A 402 -24.29 6.61 -9.11
C PHE A 402 -24.32 5.60 -10.27
N ASP A 403 -25.49 5.34 -10.87
CA ASP A 403 -25.62 4.38 -11.98
C ASP A 403 -24.88 4.81 -13.24
N TRP A 404 -24.73 6.12 -13.45
CA TRP A 404 -23.94 6.67 -14.55
C TRP A 404 -22.44 6.55 -14.25
N MET A 405 -22.03 6.90 -13.03
CA MET A 405 -20.64 6.81 -12.57
C MET A 405 -20.14 5.36 -12.53
N SER A 406 -20.98 4.42 -12.07
CA SER A 406 -20.62 3.00 -11.99
C SER A 406 -20.42 2.39 -13.36
N ARG A 407 -21.32 2.66 -14.31
CA ARG A 407 -21.20 2.23 -15.70
C ARG A 407 -19.98 2.85 -16.39
N THR A 408 -19.85 4.17 -16.37
CA THR A 408 -18.73 4.87 -17.02
C THR A 408 -17.38 4.47 -16.46
N THR A 409 -17.30 4.22 -15.14
CA THR A 409 -16.05 3.77 -14.49
C THR A 409 -15.70 2.33 -14.87
N TYR A 410 -16.63 1.38 -14.73
CA TYR A 410 -16.31 -0.05 -14.80
C TYR A 410 -16.63 -0.73 -16.13
N GLU A 411 -17.61 -0.26 -16.91
CA GLU A 411 -18.02 -0.89 -18.18
C GLU A 411 -17.20 -0.39 -19.37
N THR A 412 -16.85 0.90 -19.40
CA THR A 412 -16.01 1.49 -20.47
C THR A 412 -14.54 1.02 -20.41
N ALA A 413 -14.16 0.38 -19.30
CA ALA A 413 -12.81 -0.05 -18.98
C ALA A 413 -12.50 -1.50 -19.43
N GLY A 414 -13.26 -2.04 -20.40
CA GLY A 414 -12.97 -3.33 -21.00
C GLY A 414 -11.61 -3.30 -21.72
N PRO A 415 -10.76 -4.34 -21.59
CA PRO A 415 -9.41 -4.37 -22.16
C PRO A 415 -9.36 -4.27 -23.70
N ASP A 416 -10.50 -4.44 -24.38
CA ASP A 416 -10.62 -4.37 -25.84
C ASP A 416 -11.35 -3.12 -26.36
N TYR A 417 -11.73 -2.17 -25.51
CA TYR A 417 -12.43 -0.96 -25.97
C TYR A 417 -11.43 0.06 -26.50
N THR A 418 -11.05 -0.09 -27.78
CA THR A 418 -10.46 1.02 -28.55
C THR A 418 -11.61 1.96 -28.87
N PRO A 419 -11.60 3.23 -28.41
CA PRO A 419 -12.68 4.15 -28.69
C PRO A 419 -12.76 4.36 -30.21
N MET A 420 -13.75 3.73 -30.86
CA MET A 420 -14.10 4.10 -32.21
C MET A 420 -14.61 5.55 -32.14
N LEU A 421 -13.95 6.44 -32.89
CA LEU A 421 -14.45 7.80 -33.08
C LEU A 421 -15.92 7.69 -33.51
N PRO A 422 -16.83 8.50 -32.95
CA PRO A 422 -18.19 8.56 -33.44
C PRO A 422 -18.15 8.84 -34.94
N GLU A 423 -18.69 7.90 -35.73
CA GLU A 423 -18.82 8.09 -37.18
C GLU A 423 -19.62 9.37 -37.41
N THR A 424 -19.00 10.31 -38.10
CA THR A 424 -19.63 11.56 -38.51
C THR A 424 -20.92 11.21 -39.24
N PRO A 425 -22.09 11.76 -38.83
CA PRO A 425 -23.34 11.42 -39.47
C PRO A 425 -23.25 11.74 -40.97
N LYS A 426 -23.41 10.70 -41.79
CA LYS A 426 -23.48 10.81 -43.24
C LYS A 426 -24.62 11.78 -43.56
N PRO A 427 -24.37 12.85 -44.33
CA PRO A 427 -25.43 13.80 -44.67
C PRO A 427 -26.54 13.07 -45.42
N THR A 428 -27.74 13.10 -44.84
CA THR A 428 -28.95 12.58 -45.47
C THR A 428 -29.23 13.42 -46.72
N PRO A 429 -29.41 12.81 -47.91
CA PRO A 429 -29.81 13.57 -49.08
C PRO A 429 -31.21 14.14 -48.85
N SER A 430 -31.33 15.47 -48.99
CA SER A 430 -32.59 16.19 -49.00
C SER A 430 -33.45 15.67 -50.15
N VAL A 431 -34.69 15.25 -49.84
CA VAL A 431 -35.73 14.93 -50.82
C VAL A 431 -36.63 16.15 -50.99
#